data_AF-A0A397ZWG0-F1
#
_entry.id   AF-A0A397ZWG0-F1
#
_cell.length_a   1.000
_cell.length_b   1.000
_cell.length_c   1.000
_cell.angle_alpha   90.00
_cell.angle_beta   90.00
_cell.angle_gamma   90.00
#
_symmetry.space_group_name_H-M   'P 1'
#
loop_
_entity.id
_entity.type
_entity.pdbx_description
1 polymer ?
#
loop_
_entity_poly.entity_id
_entity_poly.type
_entity_poly.pdbx_seq_one_letter_code
_entity_poly.pdbx_strand_id
1 'polypeptide(L)'
;MALRNRGLNQMEDVCLWKRETGYYKEGFLTSQTWELIRIKSPRVMWHKGIWFQEVWYGTIGDLAGNRSLHRWSQIIQFLANGLHERNLTFLLRYSFQVVLYAVWHERNVRRVGETSQPAACLIARLDKLVRNRITSLRRKNGRKYEKTMEVWFGRR
;
A
#
# COMPACT_ATOMS: atom_id res chain seq x y z
N MET A 1 -22.88 -32.60 11.41
CA MET A 1 -21.91 -33.32 12.27
C MET A 1 -22.57 -33.45 13.62
N ALA A 2 -23.05 -34.64 13.99
CA ALA A 2 -23.88 -34.86 15.17
C ALA A 2 -23.06 -35.58 16.25
N LEU A 3 -22.94 -34.98 17.43
CA LEU A 3 -22.34 -35.61 18.60
C LEU A 3 -23.37 -35.63 19.74
N ARG A 4 -24.29 -36.59 19.69
CA ARG A 4 -25.11 -36.94 20.85
C ARG A 4 -24.35 -37.93 21.72
N ASN A 5 -23.78 -37.46 22.82
CA ASN A 5 -23.44 -38.32 23.95
C ASN A 5 -24.30 -37.97 25.16
N ARG A 6 -25.34 -38.81 25.31
CA ARG A 6 -26.18 -39.08 26.49
C ARG A 6 -25.88 -38.22 27.73
N GLY A 7 -26.69 -37.18 27.90
CA GLY A 7 -26.84 -36.47 29.16
C GLY A 7 -27.14 -34.98 28.96
N LEU A 8 -28.35 -34.56 29.37
CA LEU A 8 -28.89 -33.18 29.42
C LEU A 8 -29.63 -32.70 28.15
N ASN A 9 -30.98 -32.81 28.23
CA ASN A 9 -32.04 -32.16 27.44
C ASN A 9 -32.15 -32.49 25.93
N GLN A 10 -33.38 -32.53 25.39
CA GLN A 10 -33.68 -32.84 23.99
C GLN A 10 -33.34 -31.71 22.98
N MET A 11 -32.79 -30.60 23.47
CA MET A 11 -32.49 -29.43 22.64
C MET A 11 -31.35 -29.73 21.65
N GLU A 12 -31.39 -29.09 20.48
CA GLU A 12 -30.30 -29.17 19.51
C GLU A 12 -29.04 -28.49 20.05
N ASP A 13 -27.87 -29.03 19.72
CA ASP A 13 -26.61 -28.38 20.04
C ASP A 13 -26.51 -27.05 19.31
N VAL A 14 -26.30 -25.97 20.07
CA VAL A 14 -26.16 -24.62 19.51
C VAL A 14 -24.69 -24.21 19.53
N CYS A 15 -24.13 -23.95 18.35
CA CYS A 15 -22.79 -23.40 18.21
C CYS A 15 -22.75 -21.92 18.64
N LEU A 16 -22.13 -21.64 19.79
CA LEU A 16 -21.95 -20.28 20.29
C LEU A 16 -20.54 -19.75 20.01
N TRP A 17 -20.47 -18.50 19.56
CA TRP A 17 -19.22 -17.80 19.27
C TRP A 17 -18.93 -16.75 20.34
N LYS A 18 -17.69 -16.79 20.87
CA LYS A 18 -17.21 -15.80 21.85
C LYS A 18 -17.15 -14.42 21.21
N ARG A 19 -17.59 -13.40 21.96
CA ARG A 19 -17.57 -11.98 21.58
C ARG A 19 -16.43 -11.25 22.30
N GLU A 20 -16.03 -10.07 21.81
CA GLU A 20 -15.03 -9.22 22.48
C GLU A 20 -15.46 -8.82 23.90
N THR A 21 -16.77 -8.69 24.14
CA THR A 21 -17.36 -8.39 25.45
C THR A 21 -17.32 -9.57 26.44
N GLY A 22 -16.81 -10.74 26.04
CA GLY A 22 -16.71 -11.95 26.87
C GLY A 22 -17.95 -12.86 26.85
N TYR A 23 -19.08 -12.38 26.33
CA TYR A 23 -20.31 -13.17 26.18
C TYR A 23 -20.28 -14.06 24.93
N TYR A 24 -21.13 -15.08 24.91
CA TYR A 24 -21.30 -16.01 23.81
C TYR A 24 -22.63 -15.73 23.11
N LYS A 25 -22.65 -15.72 21.76
CA LYS A 25 -23.89 -15.62 20.98
C LYS A 25 -23.88 -16.57 19.79
N GLU A 26 -25.07 -16.91 19.33
CA GLU A 26 -25.29 -17.57 18.06
C GLU A 26 -24.80 -16.70 16.90
N GLY A 27 -24.22 -17.36 15.88
CA GLY A 27 -23.76 -16.71 14.65
C GLY A 27 -22.30 -16.25 14.66
N PHE A 28 -21.58 -16.63 13.60
CA PHE A 28 -20.20 -16.20 13.37
C PHE A 28 -20.16 -14.75 12.87
N LEU A 29 -19.31 -13.91 13.47
CA LEU A 29 -19.01 -12.57 12.95
C LEU A 29 -17.51 -12.43 12.76
N THR A 30 -17.07 -12.41 11.50
CA THR A 30 -15.66 -12.36 11.11
C THR A 30 -14.89 -11.22 11.77
N SER A 31 -15.50 -10.03 11.86
CA SER A 31 -14.87 -8.85 12.46
C SER A 31 -14.55 -9.04 13.95
N GLN A 32 -15.45 -9.67 14.71
CA GLN A 32 -15.29 -9.89 16.14
C GLN A 32 -14.35 -11.05 16.45
N THR A 33 -14.45 -12.14 15.67
CA THR A 33 -13.48 -13.24 15.79
C THR A 33 -12.08 -12.77 15.47
N TRP A 34 -11.91 -11.94 14.42
CA TRP A 34 -10.62 -11.32 14.10
C TRP A 34 -10.07 -10.49 15.26
N GLU A 35 -10.92 -9.71 15.94
CA GLU A 35 -10.50 -8.88 17.07
C GLU A 35 -10.08 -9.71 18.30
N LEU A 36 -10.67 -10.89 18.49
CA LEU A 36 -10.30 -11.83 19.56
C LEU A 36 -8.99 -12.56 19.31
N ILE A 37 -8.72 -12.97 18.06
CA ILE A 37 -7.53 -13.77 17.72
C ILE A 37 -6.30 -12.91 17.43
N ARG A 38 -6.49 -11.64 17.05
CA ARG A 38 -5.36 -10.76 16.77
C ARG A 38 -4.63 -10.40 18.06
N ILE A 39 -3.30 -10.46 18.01
CA ILE A 39 -2.47 -9.81 19.02
C ILE A 39 -2.45 -8.32 18.68
N LYS A 40 -3.09 -7.49 19.52
CA LYS A 40 -3.03 -6.03 19.38
C LYS A 40 -1.60 -5.57 19.65
N SER A 41 -0.84 -5.29 18.59
CA SER A 41 0.47 -4.67 18.74
C SER A 41 0.33 -3.28 19.37
N PRO A 42 1.26 -2.86 20.25
CA PRO A 42 1.23 -1.53 20.83
C PRO A 42 1.22 -0.47 19.71
N ARG A 43 0.49 0.63 19.93
CA ARG A 43 0.50 1.77 19.01
C ARG A 43 1.89 2.42 19.03
N VAL A 44 2.70 2.06 18.06
CA VAL A 44 4.02 2.63 17.83
C VAL A 44 3.90 4.07 17.33
N MET A 45 4.65 5.01 17.91
CA MET A 45 4.53 6.44 17.56
C MET A 45 4.78 6.73 16.07
N TRP A 46 5.59 5.91 15.41
CA TRP A 46 5.86 6.04 13.97
C TRP A 46 4.66 5.68 13.06
N HIS A 47 3.58 5.08 13.57
CA HIS A 47 2.42 4.72 12.73
C HIS A 47 1.71 5.93 12.10
N LYS A 48 1.83 7.12 12.71
CA LYS A 48 1.33 8.39 12.14
C LYS A 48 2.30 8.98 11.12
N GLY A 49 3.58 8.62 11.17
CA GLY A 49 4.62 9.03 10.22
C GLY A 49 4.67 8.14 8.98
N ILE A 50 3.55 7.58 8.51
CA ILE A 50 3.53 6.79 7.28
C ILE A 50 3.72 7.73 6.09
N TRP A 51 4.93 7.68 5.53
CA TRP A 51 5.45 8.60 4.52
C TRP A 51 4.84 8.49 3.13
N PHE A 52 3.73 7.78 2.94
CA PHE A 52 3.19 7.57 1.59
C PHE A 52 2.96 8.90 0.89
N GLN A 53 2.32 9.86 1.56
CA GLN A 53 2.02 11.17 0.99
C GLN A 53 3.31 11.96 0.68
N GLU A 54 4.24 12.07 1.63
CA GLU A 54 5.49 12.79 1.45
C GLU A 54 6.39 12.19 0.37
N VAL A 55 6.59 10.87 0.41
CA VAL A 55 7.41 10.14 -0.57
C VAL A 55 6.75 10.14 -1.94
N TRP A 56 5.43 10.01 -2.01
CA TRP A 56 4.67 10.13 -3.26
C TRP A 56 4.87 11.50 -3.89
N TYR A 57 4.66 12.59 -3.14
CA TYR A 57 4.84 13.94 -3.68
C TYR A 57 6.29 14.24 -4.04
N GLY A 58 7.25 13.90 -3.17
CA GLY A 58 8.67 14.12 -3.48
C GLY A 58 9.14 13.33 -4.70
N THR A 59 8.59 12.14 -4.92
CA THR A 59 8.98 11.26 -6.03
C THR A 59 8.28 11.60 -7.33
N ILE A 60 6.97 11.86 -7.32
CA ILE A 60 6.18 12.08 -8.54
C ILE A 60 6.14 13.56 -8.92
N GLY A 61 6.21 14.48 -7.95
CA GLY A 61 6.11 15.91 -8.21
C GLY A 61 4.82 16.27 -8.94
N ASP A 62 4.92 17.21 -9.89
CA ASP A 62 3.79 17.65 -10.71
C ASP A 62 3.78 17.01 -12.10
N LEU A 63 3.96 15.70 -12.15
CA LEU A 63 4.17 14.94 -13.40
C LEU A 63 3.12 15.17 -14.50
N ALA A 64 1.95 15.74 -14.16
CA ALA A 64 0.87 15.99 -15.10
C ALA A 64 0.14 17.33 -14.86
N GLY A 65 0.76 18.33 -14.21
CA GLY A 65 0.04 19.55 -13.79
C GLY A 65 -1.08 19.27 -12.78
N ASN A 66 -1.08 18.07 -12.21
CA ASN A 66 -2.22 17.47 -11.54
C ASN A 66 -1.95 17.32 -10.04
N ARG A 67 -2.09 18.46 -9.34
CA ARG A 67 -2.07 18.56 -7.87
C ARG A 67 -3.13 17.66 -7.18
N SER A 68 -4.08 17.09 -7.93
CA SER A 68 -5.14 16.21 -7.39
C SER A 68 -4.74 14.74 -7.18
N LEU A 69 -3.51 14.33 -7.54
CA LEU A 69 -3.03 12.94 -7.36
C LEU A 69 -2.74 12.57 -5.90
N HIS A 70 -3.66 12.83 -4.98
CA HIS A 70 -3.48 12.59 -3.55
C HIS A 70 -4.60 11.77 -2.91
N ARG A 71 -5.79 11.74 -3.52
CA ARG A 71 -6.88 10.88 -3.06
C ARG A 71 -6.70 9.47 -3.62
N TRP A 72 -6.75 8.47 -2.74
CA TRP A 72 -6.58 7.06 -3.14
C TRP A 72 -7.49 6.62 -4.29
N SER A 73 -8.77 7.01 -4.25
CA SER A 73 -9.73 6.71 -5.31
C SER A 73 -9.31 7.27 -6.68
N GLN A 74 -8.78 8.50 -6.71
CA GLN A 74 -8.29 9.13 -7.92
C GLN A 74 -7.01 8.45 -8.42
N ILE A 75 -6.07 8.14 -7.51
CA ILE A 75 -4.83 7.41 -7.86
C ILE A 75 -5.18 6.08 -8.53
N ILE A 76 -6.10 5.29 -7.96
CA ILE A 76 -6.52 4.01 -8.54
C ILE A 76 -7.20 4.21 -9.90
N GLN A 77 -8.06 5.22 -10.06
CA GLN A 77 -8.67 5.54 -11.36
C GLN A 77 -7.63 5.88 -12.43
N PHE A 78 -6.63 6.72 -12.11
CA PHE A 78 -5.57 7.06 -13.06
C PHE A 78 -4.64 5.88 -13.36
N LEU A 79 -4.39 5.00 -12.39
CA LEU A 79 -3.61 3.78 -12.64
C LEU A 79 -4.34 2.82 -13.57
N ALA A 80 -5.65 2.63 -13.37
CA ALA A 80 -6.49 1.77 -14.20
C ALA A 80 -6.63 2.34 -15.63
N ASN A 81 -7.11 3.57 -15.75
CA ASN A 81 -7.42 4.20 -17.04
C ASN A 81 -6.16 4.64 -17.79
N GLY A 82 -5.06 4.91 -17.08
CA GLY A 82 -3.89 5.56 -17.64
C GLY A 82 -4.10 7.07 -17.82
N LEU A 83 -3.04 7.73 -18.26
CA LEU A 83 -3.04 9.12 -18.70
C LEU A 83 -3.02 9.17 -20.23
N HIS A 84 -3.37 10.33 -20.80
CA HIS A 84 -3.46 10.49 -22.25
C HIS A 84 -2.13 10.15 -22.97
N GLU A 85 -1.02 10.56 -22.37
CA GLU A 85 0.32 10.26 -22.88
C GLU A 85 0.85 8.92 -22.37
N ARG A 86 1.38 8.11 -23.29
CA ARG A 86 1.97 6.81 -22.94
C ARG A 86 3.15 6.94 -21.95
N ASN A 87 3.98 7.97 -22.12
CA ASN A 87 5.12 8.21 -21.25
C ASN A 87 4.66 8.57 -19.83
N LEU A 88 3.62 9.41 -19.70
CA LEU A 88 3.03 9.77 -18.41
C LEU A 88 2.37 8.56 -17.74
N THR A 89 1.64 7.74 -18.49
CA THR A 89 1.04 6.50 -17.98
C THR A 89 2.10 5.55 -17.44
N PHE A 90 3.19 5.36 -18.20
CA PHE A 90 4.31 4.54 -17.76
C PHE A 90 4.94 5.09 -16.48
N LEU A 91 5.27 6.38 -16.46
CA LEU A 91 5.88 7.03 -15.30
C LEU A 91 4.98 6.97 -14.07
N LEU A 92 3.68 7.25 -14.21
CA LEU A 92 2.71 7.15 -13.11
C LEU A 92 2.68 5.73 -12.53
N ARG A 93 2.49 4.71 -13.38
CA ARG A 93 2.39 3.31 -12.93
C ARG A 93 3.68 2.81 -12.31
N TYR A 94 4.83 3.14 -12.92
CA TYR A 94 6.13 2.72 -12.42
C TYR A 94 6.49 3.44 -11.10
N SER A 95 6.28 4.75 -11.04
CA SER A 95 6.48 5.52 -9.81
C SER A 95 5.61 5.01 -8.67
N PHE A 96 4.36 4.63 -8.95
CA PHE A 96 3.49 4.01 -7.96
C PHE A 96 4.03 2.69 -7.42
N GLN A 97 4.51 1.81 -8.29
CA GLN A 97 5.12 0.55 -7.87
C GLN A 97 6.33 0.79 -6.95
N VAL A 98 7.24 1.70 -7.31
CA VAL A 98 8.45 1.93 -6.52
C VAL A 98 8.17 2.65 -5.20
N VAL A 99 7.23 3.60 -5.17
CA VAL A 99 6.81 4.27 -3.93
C VAL A 99 6.13 3.28 -2.98
N LEU A 100 5.19 2.46 -3.49
CA LEU A 100 4.51 1.46 -2.69
C LEU A 100 5.49 0.46 -2.08
N TYR A 101 6.44 -0.03 -2.89
CA TYR A 101 7.50 -0.91 -2.42
C TYR A 101 8.38 -0.24 -1.36
N ALA A 102 8.80 1.02 -1.57
CA ALA A 102 9.64 1.73 -0.60
C ALA A 102 8.93 1.93 0.74
N VAL A 103 7.65 2.28 0.74
CA VAL A 103 6.85 2.44 1.96
C VAL A 103 6.67 1.09 2.68
N TRP A 104 6.40 0.02 1.93
CA TRP A 104 6.31 -1.32 2.49
C TRP A 104 7.64 -1.77 3.11
N HIS A 105 8.74 -1.58 2.39
CA HIS A 105 10.08 -1.93 2.85
C HIS A 105 10.46 -1.15 4.10
N GLU A 106 10.27 0.18 4.10
CA GLU A 106 10.54 1.04 5.25
C GLU A 106 9.73 0.62 6.48
N ARG A 107 8.45 0.27 6.30
CA ARG A 107 7.61 -0.24 7.39
C ARG A 107 8.15 -1.55 7.95
N ASN A 108 8.66 -2.44 7.11
CA ASN A 108 9.20 -3.72 7.56
C ASN A 108 10.55 -3.55 8.29
N VAL A 109 11.45 -2.71 7.78
CA VAL A 109 12.71 -2.34 8.44
C VAL A 109 12.43 -1.84 9.87
N ARG A 110 11.48 -0.92 10.03
CA ARG A 110 11.08 -0.44 11.38
C ARG A 110 10.48 -1.52 12.27
N ARG A 111 9.73 -2.48 11.71
CA ARG A 111 9.14 -3.58 12.48
C ARG A 111 10.20 -4.53 13.04
N VAL A 112 11.33 -4.69 12.33
CA VAL A 112 12.46 -5.54 12.74
C VAL A 112 13.37 -4.80 13.74
N GLY A 113 13.14 -3.50 13.99
CA GLY A 113 13.88 -2.71 14.97
C GLY A 113 15.08 -1.95 14.40
N GLU A 114 15.24 -1.94 13.08
CA GLU A 114 16.26 -1.13 12.42
C GLU A 114 15.93 0.37 12.45
N THR A 115 16.96 1.20 12.29
CA THR A 115 16.82 2.66 12.33
C THR A 115 16.03 3.18 11.13
N SER A 116 15.07 4.05 11.44
CA SER A 116 14.24 4.73 10.45
C SER A 116 15.07 5.62 9.54
N GLN A 117 14.82 5.57 8.23
CA GLN A 117 15.43 6.51 7.28
C GLN A 117 14.59 7.78 7.14
N PRO A 118 15.21 8.95 6.89
CA PRO A 118 14.48 10.15 6.52
C PRO A 118 13.78 9.98 5.15
N ALA A 119 12.58 10.54 5.02
CA ALA A 119 11.82 10.48 3.75
C ALA A 119 12.59 11.11 2.58
N ALA A 120 13.38 12.15 2.81
CA ALA A 120 14.25 12.76 1.81
C ALA A 120 15.24 11.76 1.16
N CYS A 121 15.82 10.86 1.96
CA CYS A 121 16.72 9.81 1.46
C CYS A 121 15.98 8.81 0.57
N LEU A 122 14.76 8.43 0.96
CA LEU A 122 13.90 7.58 0.14
C LEU A 122 13.54 8.27 -1.19
N ILE A 123 13.14 9.54 -1.16
CA ILE A 123 12.80 10.33 -2.34
C ILE A 123 14.00 10.39 -3.31
N ALA A 124 15.20 10.71 -2.81
CA ALA A 124 16.41 10.76 -3.63
C ALA A 124 16.74 9.41 -4.28
N ARG A 125 16.59 8.31 -3.52
CA ARG A 125 16.80 6.95 -4.03
C ARG A 125 15.78 6.60 -5.11
N LEU A 126 14.51 6.93 -4.90
CA LEU A 126 13.44 6.65 -5.86
C LEU A 126 13.60 7.46 -7.14
N ASP A 127 13.98 8.74 -7.06
CA ASP A 127 14.29 9.56 -8.23
C ASP A 127 15.40 8.92 -9.09
N LYS A 128 16.47 8.45 -8.45
CA LYS A 128 17.55 7.73 -9.15
C LYS A 128 17.06 6.42 -9.77
N LEU A 129 16.23 5.65 -9.08
CA LEU A 129 15.67 4.39 -9.60
C LEU A 129 14.80 4.61 -10.84
N VAL A 130 13.94 5.63 -10.83
CA VAL A 130 13.09 5.96 -11.98
C VAL A 130 13.95 6.40 -13.17
N ARG A 131 14.93 7.29 -12.96
CA ARG A 131 15.88 7.72 -14.01
C ARG A 131 16.65 6.54 -14.60
N ASN A 132 17.18 5.66 -13.77
CA ASN A 132 17.90 4.46 -14.23
C ASN A 132 17.00 3.56 -15.09
N ARG A 133 15.73 3.40 -14.69
CA ARG A 133 14.76 2.63 -15.47
C ARG A 133 14.48 3.27 -16.82
N ILE A 134 14.27 4.58 -16.88
CA ILE A 134 14.07 5.32 -18.14
C ILE A 134 15.27 5.11 -19.08
N THR A 135 16.49 5.28 -18.57
CA THR A 135 17.73 5.09 -19.33
C THR A 135 17.87 3.67 -19.89
N SER A 136 17.54 2.65 -19.08
CA SER A 136 17.56 1.25 -19.51
C SER A 136 16.55 0.98 -20.64
N LEU A 137 15.32 1.52 -20.53
CA LEU A 137 14.28 1.34 -21.54
C LEU A 137 14.59 2.06 -22.86
N ARG A 138 15.26 3.22 -22.79
CA ARG A 138 15.69 3.97 -23.98
C ARG A 138 16.64 3.17 -24.86
N ARG A 139 17.54 2.37 -24.27
CA ARG A 139 18.49 1.54 -25.02
C ARG A 139 17.84 0.35 -25.73
N LYS A 140 16.69 -0.14 -25.25
CA LYS A 140 16.07 -1.39 -25.72
C LYS A 140 14.91 -1.20 -26.71
N ASN A 141 14.19 -0.08 -26.65
CA ASN A 141 12.88 0.07 -27.29
C ASN A 141 12.80 1.18 -28.36
N GLY A 142 13.81 1.30 -29.24
CA GLY A 142 13.76 2.13 -30.47
C GLY A 142 12.86 3.38 -30.42
N ARG A 143 13.36 4.49 -29.84
CA ARG A 143 12.70 5.80 -29.69
C ARG A 143 11.38 5.85 -28.90
N LYS A 144 10.80 4.71 -28.49
CA LYS A 144 9.49 4.62 -27.81
C LYS A 144 9.37 5.43 -26.51
N TYR A 145 10.48 5.64 -25.81
CA TYR A 145 10.57 6.33 -24.51
C TYR A 145 11.54 7.51 -24.53
N GLU A 146 11.86 8.04 -25.71
CA GLU A 146 12.92 9.06 -25.88
C GLU A 146 12.63 10.34 -25.08
N LYS A 147 11.39 10.83 -25.12
CA LYS A 147 10.92 12.00 -24.36
C LYS A 147 10.62 11.73 -22.88
N THR A 148 10.74 10.49 -22.40
CA THR A 148 10.34 10.13 -21.03
C THR A 148 11.26 10.79 -19.99
N MET A 149 12.55 10.94 -20.30
CA MET A 149 13.49 11.60 -19.40
C MET A 149 13.22 13.12 -19.30
N GLU A 150 12.87 13.77 -20.42
CA GLU A 150 12.50 15.18 -20.46
C GLU A 150 11.26 15.44 -19.61
N VAL A 151 10.21 14.63 -19.79
CA VAL A 151 8.99 14.67 -18.97
C VAL A 151 9.31 14.44 -17.49
N TRP A 152 10.22 13.52 -17.17
CA TRP A 152 10.64 13.29 -15.77
C TRP A 152 11.37 14.49 -15.16
N PHE A 153 12.14 15.24 -15.95
CA PHE A 153 12.81 16.46 -15.47
C PHE A 153 11.85 17.64 -15.34
N GLY A 154 10.83 17.73 -16.19
CA GLY A 154 9.81 18.79 -16.16
C GLY A 154 8.81 18.71 -15.00
N ARG A 155 8.88 17.68 -14.15
CA ARG A 155 8.00 17.50 -12.98
C ARG A 155 8.36 18.36 -11.75
N ARG A 156 9.52 19.05 -11.81
CA ARG A 156 10.08 19.83 -10.71
C ARG A 156 9.47 21.21 -10.63
#